data_AF-A0AAD5UF67-F1
#
_entry.id   AF-A0AAD5UF67-F1
#
_cell.length_a   1.000
_cell.length_b   1.000
_cell.length_c   1.000
_cell.angle_alpha   90.00
_cell.angle_beta   90.00
_cell.angle_gamma   90.00
#
_symmetry.space_group_name_H-M   'P 1'
#
loop_
_entity.id
_entity.type
_entity.pdbx_description
1 polymer ?
#
loop_
_entity_poly.entity_id
_entity_poly.type
_entity_poly.pdbx_seq_one_letter_code
_entity_poly.pdbx_strand_id
1 'polypeptide(L)'
;MFWVNRPNLYFGTRTRAPETLLNGLMWFGVNEIGERAWENVRHTCEQDETLSGYAWNKHNGLDYGSQIIKDNRYNVAIKTEFIKVAGAGGADWAVRITGEPLDAEKSSDISLIYYLGLDGNDGELRVASNDEDSVKILGDASYLKNFKFLVNDRANTHPSSAKINVARYKIDGGNVWQVKDLVVSNIVQVAQRINNLNTSPAELFKMDDPEAANPNLIVVQHMLTAPFVVEYALITQDNSGEIYFGESLSKLLEIYESKFDNEFENVFELAKKGYDESQVQFGKMLLGNMLGGLGYFYGSGIVDNSPEIEEDLENSDYFEGDVDDQEKEVYGPALTAPYKLFTGVPSRPFFPRGFLWDSGFDQLLISEFNAEIRFTFL
;
A
#
# COMPACT_ATOMS: atom_id res chain seq x y z
N MET A 1 -15.00 -8.14 3.16
CA MET A 1 -13.93 -7.34 2.54
C MET A 1 -13.91 -5.90 3.07
N PHE A 2 -13.59 -5.70 4.35
CA PHE A 2 -13.49 -4.35 4.91
C PHE A 2 -12.14 -3.69 4.61
N TRP A 3 -11.05 -4.44 4.78
CA TRP A 3 -9.71 -4.05 4.36
C TRP A 3 -9.40 -4.53 2.95
N VAL A 4 -8.83 -3.65 2.14
CA VAL A 4 -8.49 -3.88 0.74
C VAL A 4 -7.10 -3.30 0.42
N ASN A 5 -6.44 -3.84 -0.60
CA ASN A 5 -5.13 -3.36 -1.00
C ASN A 5 -5.21 -1.98 -1.67
N ARG A 6 -4.07 -1.29 -1.70
CA ARG A 6 -3.85 -0.07 -2.47
C ARG A 6 -2.95 -0.43 -3.65
N PRO A 7 -3.51 -0.77 -4.82
CA PRO A 7 -2.76 -1.44 -5.88
C PRO A 7 -1.65 -0.56 -6.49
N ASN A 8 -1.75 0.76 -6.35
CA ASN A 8 -0.71 1.71 -6.77
C ASN A 8 0.56 1.67 -5.89
N LEU A 9 0.53 1.03 -4.72
CA LEU A 9 1.66 0.92 -3.81
C LEU A 9 2.30 -0.46 -3.86
N TYR A 10 3.59 -0.57 -3.57
CA TYR A 10 4.26 -1.87 -3.41
C TYR A 10 3.59 -2.71 -2.31
N PHE A 11 3.32 -2.09 -1.17
CA PHE A 11 2.45 -2.65 -0.14
C PHE A 11 1.70 -1.53 0.58
N GLY A 12 0.39 -1.72 0.77
CA GLY A 12 -0.46 -0.81 1.51
C GLY A 12 -1.90 -1.27 1.50
N THR A 13 -2.62 -0.96 2.57
CA THR A 13 -4.02 -1.33 2.73
C THR A 13 -4.84 -0.10 3.06
N ARG A 14 -6.15 -0.19 2.80
CA ARG A 14 -7.12 0.82 3.20
C ARG A 14 -8.43 0.17 3.61
N THR A 15 -9.29 0.95 4.26
CA THR A 15 -10.67 0.53 4.56
C THR A 15 -11.55 0.87 3.35
N ARG A 16 -12.60 0.08 3.14
CA ARG A 16 -13.53 0.24 2.02
C ARG A 16 -14.59 1.31 2.30
N ALA A 17 -14.13 2.52 2.63
CA ALA A 17 -14.95 3.67 3.02
C ALA A 17 -14.38 4.99 2.43
N PRO A 18 -15.24 6.01 2.21
CA PRO A 18 -14.82 7.36 1.80
C PRO A 18 -13.73 7.95 2.67
N GLU A 19 -14.05 8.15 3.95
CA GLU A 19 -13.09 8.41 5.00
C GLU A 19 -12.46 7.07 5.38
N THR A 20 -11.14 7.02 5.34
CA THR A 20 -10.42 5.75 5.39
C THR A 20 -9.20 5.85 6.27
N LEU A 21 -8.82 4.71 6.83
CA LEU A 21 -7.47 4.53 7.31
C LEU A 21 -6.60 4.10 6.12
N LEU A 22 -5.48 4.79 5.90
CA LEU A 22 -4.47 4.46 4.90
C LEU A 22 -3.22 3.94 5.58
N ASN A 23 -2.78 2.77 5.13
CA ASN A 23 -1.50 2.19 5.51
C ASN A 23 -0.59 2.12 4.29
N GLY A 24 0.71 2.11 4.51
CA GLY A 24 1.65 1.79 3.45
C GLY A 24 3.07 1.60 3.92
N LEU A 25 3.81 0.93 3.06
CA LEU A 25 5.23 0.66 3.21
C LEU A 25 6.04 1.57 2.30
N MET A 26 7.17 2.05 2.82
CA MET A 26 8.22 2.72 2.07
C MET A 26 9.58 2.18 2.48
N TRP A 27 10.56 2.24 1.57
CA TRP A 27 11.96 1.97 1.93
C TRP A 27 12.95 2.67 1.01
N PHE A 28 14.17 2.85 1.50
CA PHE A 28 15.34 3.29 0.74
C PHE A 28 16.63 2.84 1.43
N GLY A 29 17.74 2.78 0.70
CA GLY A 29 19.05 2.43 1.27
C GLY A 29 19.67 3.58 2.08
N VAL A 30 20.36 3.23 3.17
CA VAL A 30 20.98 4.22 4.08
C VAL A 30 22.50 4.28 4.02
N ASN A 31 23.14 3.48 3.17
CA ASN A 31 24.60 3.40 3.06
C ASN A 31 25.24 4.54 2.27
N GLU A 32 24.50 5.10 1.31
CA GLU A 32 25.04 6.08 0.36
C GLU A 32 24.54 7.48 0.71
N ILE A 33 25.45 8.38 1.10
CA ILE A 33 25.16 9.82 1.26
C ILE A 33 25.09 10.51 -0.13
N GLY A 34 25.62 9.87 -1.18
CA GLY A 34 25.65 10.36 -2.56
C GLY A 34 24.29 10.39 -3.27
N GLU A 35 24.16 11.28 -4.27
CA GLU A 35 22.99 11.53 -5.13
C GLU A 35 21.62 11.36 -4.47
N ARG A 36 21.41 12.02 -3.32
CA ARG A 36 20.06 12.24 -2.77
C ARG A 36 19.31 10.91 -2.58
N ALA A 37 19.83 10.00 -1.76
CA ALA A 37 19.23 8.68 -1.50
C ALA A 37 17.70 8.73 -1.21
N TRP A 38 17.23 9.82 -0.59
CA TRP A 38 15.81 10.13 -0.35
C TRP A 38 14.96 10.36 -1.61
N GLU A 39 15.54 10.65 -2.77
CA GLU A 39 14.80 10.76 -4.05
C GLU A 39 14.35 9.40 -4.57
N ASN A 40 15.05 8.34 -4.17
CA ASN A 40 14.81 6.98 -4.64
C ASN A 40 13.95 6.16 -3.66
N VAL A 41 13.18 6.83 -2.79
CA VAL A 41 12.25 6.18 -1.86
C VAL A 41 11.20 5.40 -2.64
N ARG A 42 11.18 4.09 -2.37
CA ARG A 42 10.18 3.16 -2.88
C ARG A 42 8.87 3.37 -2.12
N HIS A 43 7.77 3.53 -2.84
CA HIS A 43 6.44 3.70 -2.26
C HIS A 43 5.37 3.25 -3.24
N THR A 44 5.21 4.01 -4.33
CA THR A 44 4.37 3.69 -5.48
C THR A 44 5.07 2.67 -6.37
N CYS A 45 4.28 1.80 -6.99
CA CYS A 45 4.78 0.89 -8.02
C CYS A 45 5.20 1.70 -9.24
N GLU A 46 6.49 1.78 -9.51
CA GLU A 46 7.03 2.45 -10.70
C GLU A 46 7.74 1.43 -11.61
N GLN A 47 7.86 1.75 -12.90
CA GLN A 47 8.74 1.00 -13.79
C GLN A 47 10.18 1.45 -13.56
N ASP A 48 10.89 0.70 -12.72
CA ASP A 48 12.30 0.95 -12.42
C ASP A 48 13.13 -0.30 -12.73
N GLU A 49 14.12 -0.14 -13.59
CA GLU A 49 15.04 -1.21 -14.02
C GLU A 49 15.89 -1.77 -12.87
N THR A 50 16.04 -1.01 -11.78
CA THR A 50 16.78 -1.43 -10.59
C THR A 50 16.00 -2.42 -9.70
N LEU A 51 14.69 -2.57 -9.91
CA LEU A 51 13.89 -3.64 -9.33
C LEU A 51 13.91 -4.87 -10.24
N SER A 52 14.54 -5.95 -9.79
CA SER A 52 14.52 -7.27 -10.47
C SER A 52 13.11 -7.83 -10.64
N GLY A 53 12.17 -7.38 -9.83
CA GLY A 53 10.75 -7.72 -9.94
C GLY A 53 10.03 -7.67 -8.61
N TYR A 54 8.72 -7.52 -8.68
CA TYR A 54 7.83 -7.67 -7.55
C TYR A 54 6.57 -8.40 -7.99
N ALA A 55 6.09 -9.31 -7.14
CA ALA A 55 4.90 -10.09 -7.45
C ALA A 55 4.22 -10.55 -6.17
N TRP A 56 2.89 -10.59 -6.21
CA TRP A 56 2.13 -11.44 -5.30
C TRP A 56 2.31 -12.89 -5.73
N ASN A 57 3.18 -13.63 -5.05
CA ASN A 57 3.38 -15.06 -5.28
C ASN A 57 2.13 -15.86 -4.95
N LYS A 58 1.42 -15.46 -3.90
CA LYS A 58 0.13 -16.01 -3.48
C LYS A 58 -0.72 -14.87 -2.95
N HIS A 59 -1.97 -14.76 -3.39
CA HIS A 59 -2.92 -13.81 -2.82
C HIS A 59 -4.33 -14.26 -3.17
N ASN A 60 -5.25 -14.29 -2.20
CA ASN A 60 -6.61 -14.78 -2.42
C ASN A 60 -7.68 -13.69 -2.52
N GLY A 61 -7.27 -12.42 -2.44
CA GLY A 61 -8.18 -11.27 -2.52
C GLY A 61 -8.98 -11.03 -1.23
N LEU A 62 -8.94 -11.96 -0.28
CA LEU A 62 -9.83 -11.98 0.87
C LEU A 62 -9.14 -11.85 2.21
N ASP A 63 -8.17 -12.70 2.54
CA ASP A 63 -7.62 -12.84 3.90
C ASP A 63 -6.15 -13.26 3.96
N TYR A 64 -5.50 -13.54 2.83
CA TYR A 64 -4.09 -13.94 2.76
C TYR A 64 -3.37 -13.36 1.53
N GLY A 65 -2.11 -12.96 1.74
CA GLY A 65 -1.20 -12.53 0.69
C GLY A 65 0.26 -12.74 1.05
N SER A 66 1.06 -13.17 0.09
CA SER A 66 2.52 -13.29 0.17
C SER A 66 3.12 -12.72 -1.11
N GLN A 67 3.94 -11.69 -0.94
CA GLN A 67 4.61 -10.98 -2.04
C GLN A 67 6.11 -10.90 -1.78
N ILE A 68 6.89 -11.00 -2.85
CA ILE A 68 8.33 -10.80 -2.85
C ILE A 68 8.66 -9.62 -3.75
N ILE A 69 9.50 -8.71 -3.27
CA ILE A 69 10.01 -7.53 -3.97
C ILE A 69 11.54 -7.61 -3.95
N LYS A 70 12.17 -7.66 -5.12
CA LYS A 70 13.63 -7.74 -5.25
C LYS A 70 14.19 -6.41 -5.72
N ASP A 71 14.83 -5.67 -4.84
CA ASP A 71 15.41 -4.36 -5.12
C ASP A 71 16.94 -4.47 -5.20
N ASN A 72 17.47 -4.53 -6.43
CA ASN A 72 18.90 -4.70 -6.64
C ASN A 72 19.68 -3.47 -6.19
N ARG A 73 19.07 -2.28 -6.24
CA ARG A 73 19.72 -1.03 -5.85
C ARG A 73 20.19 -1.07 -4.40
N TYR A 74 19.35 -1.62 -3.53
CA TYR A 74 19.60 -1.68 -2.10
C TYR A 74 20.00 -3.08 -1.62
N ASN A 75 20.30 -3.98 -2.55
CA ASN A 75 20.72 -5.35 -2.27
C ASN A 75 19.75 -6.13 -1.36
N VAL A 76 18.43 -5.89 -1.47
CA VAL A 76 17.44 -6.48 -0.55
C VAL A 76 16.28 -7.15 -1.27
N ALA A 77 15.91 -8.34 -0.81
CA ALA A 77 14.65 -8.99 -1.11
C ALA A 77 13.69 -8.79 0.07
N ILE A 78 12.62 -8.02 -0.16
CA ILE A 78 11.58 -7.77 0.85
C ILE A 78 10.41 -8.71 0.58
N LYS A 79 10.09 -9.56 1.57
CA LYS A 79 8.91 -10.41 1.59
C LYS A 79 7.84 -9.77 2.48
N THR A 80 6.65 -9.55 1.95
CA THR A 80 5.48 -9.07 2.71
C THR A 80 4.45 -10.18 2.81
N GLU A 81 4.17 -10.63 4.02
CA GLU A 81 3.19 -11.68 4.32
C GLU A 81 2.06 -11.11 5.16
N PHE A 82 0.84 -11.13 4.61
CA PHE A 82 -0.31 -10.43 5.13
C PHE A 82 -1.45 -11.41 5.40
N ILE A 83 -2.08 -11.27 6.58
CA ILE A 83 -3.29 -12.00 6.94
C ILE A 83 -4.36 -11.09 7.51
N LYS A 84 -5.63 -11.45 7.30
CA LYS A 84 -6.77 -10.85 7.97
C LYS A 84 -7.53 -11.91 8.75
N VAL A 85 -7.77 -11.65 10.02
CA VAL A 85 -8.51 -12.54 10.90
C VAL A 85 -9.87 -11.94 11.19
N ALA A 86 -10.93 -12.66 10.83
CA ALA A 86 -12.30 -12.21 11.01
C ALA A 86 -12.57 -11.80 12.47
N GLY A 87 -13.34 -10.73 12.64
CA GLY A 87 -13.57 -10.11 13.94
C GLY A 87 -14.66 -9.05 13.91
N ALA A 88 -15.19 -8.70 15.08
CA ALA A 88 -16.10 -7.56 15.21
C ALA A 88 -15.36 -6.25 14.88
N GLY A 89 -15.97 -5.35 14.09
CA GLY A 89 -15.39 -4.03 13.81
C GLY A 89 -14.52 -3.88 12.57
N GLY A 90 -14.44 -4.90 11.69
CA GLY A 90 -13.73 -4.77 10.40
C GLY A 90 -12.66 -5.82 10.12
N ALA A 91 -12.51 -6.82 11.01
CA ALA A 91 -11.45 -7.83 11.01
C ALA A 91 -10.08 -7.24 11.36
N ASP A 92 -9.38 -7.93 12.25
CA ASP A 92 -8.00 -7.61 12.62
C ASP A 92 -7.08 -8.05 11.48
N TRP A 93 -5.89 -7.46 11.39
CA TRP A 93 -4.92 -7.88 10.39
C TRP A 93 -3.49 -7.77 10.90
N ALA A 94 -2.62 -8.57 10.30
CA ALA A 94 -1.19 -8.56 10.59
C ALA A 94 -0.40 -8.64 9.29
N VAL A 95 0.76 -7.99 9.27
CA VAL A 95 1.75 -8.14 8.21
C VAL A 95 3.13 -8.39 8.83
N ARG A 96 3.82 -9.41 8.32
CA ARG A 96 5.24 -9.64 8.56
C ARG A 96 6.02 -9.14 7.34
N ILE A 97 7.04 -8.35 7.61
CA ILE A 97 7.97 -7.84 6.61
C ILE A 97 9.34 -8.43 6.92
N THR A 98 9.82 -9.29 6.03
CA THR A 98 11.13 -9.93 6.13
C THR A 98 12.03 -9.35 5.05
N GLY A 99 13.23 -8.92 5.40
CA GLY A 99 14.26 -8.50 4.45
C GLY A 99 15.43 -9.48 4.48
N GLU A 100 15.85 -9.94 3.31
CA GLU A 100 17.03 -10.80 3.12
C GLU A 100 17.98 -10.13 2.13
N PRO A 101 19.30 -10.20 2.33
CA PRO A 101 20.24 -9.66 1.35
C PRO A 101 20.18 -10.48 0.04
N LEU A 102 20.19 -9.80 -1.12
CA LEU A 102 20.29 -10.48 -2.42
C LEU A 102 21.67 -11.09 -2.64
N ASP A 103 22.70 -10.40 -2.15
CA ASP A 103 24.11 -10.80 -2.16
C ASP A 103 24.67 -10.61 -0.74
N ALA A 104 24.96 -11.72 -0.06
CA ALA A 104 25.37 -11.72 1.35
C ALA A 104 26.71 -11.02 1.60
N GLU A 105 27.52 -10.79 0.56
CA GLU A 105 28.82 -10.13 0.67
C GLU A 105 28.73 -8.59 0.57
N LYS A 106 27.55 -8.06 0.25
CA LYS A 106 27.31 -6.62 0.11
C LYS A 106 26.45 -6.10 1.26
N SER A 107 26.73 -4.87 1.70
CA SER A 107 25.89 -4.22 2.71
C SER A 107 24.46 -4.04 2.18
N SER A 108 23.48 -4.31 3.06
CA SER A 108 22.05 -4.23 2.79
C SER A 108 21.35 -3.51 3.93
N ASP A 109 21.76 -2.26 4.15
CA ASP A 109 21.18 -1.39 5.17
C ASP A 109 20.11 -0.51 4.54
N ILE A 110 18.90 -0.56 5.10
CA ILE A 110 17.75 0.19 4.62
C ILE A 110 17.07 0.96 5.75
N SER A 111 16.38 2.04 5.37
CA SER A 111 15.35 2.66 6.18
C SER A 111 14.01 2.09 5.75
N LEU A 112 13.40 1.27 6.61
CA LEU A 112 12.06 0.71 6.41
C LEU A 112 11.05 1.63 7.09
N ILE A 113 10.09 2.15 6.35
CA ILE A 113 9.13 3.12 6.86
C ILE A 113 7.72 2.57 6.68
N TYR A 114 6.97 2.50 7.77
CA TYR A 114 5.56 2.13 7.76
C TYR A 114 4.73 3.29 8.31
N TYR A 115 3.64 3.63 7.64
CA TYR A 115 2.77 4.72 8.07
C TYR A 115 1.33 4.30 8.21
N LEU A 116 0.64 5.04 9.08
CA LEU A 116 -0.77 4.91 9.41
C LEU A 116 -1.38 6.32 9.36
N GLY A 117 -2.35 6.55 8.48
CA GLY A 117 -2.99 7.86 8.32
C GLY A 117 -4.51 7.78 8.25
N LEU A 118 -5.19 8.54 9.10
CA LEU A 118 -6.64 8.76 9.02
C LEU A 118 -6.91 9.84 7.96
N ASP A 119 -7.36 9.38 6.79
CA ASP A 119 -7.67 10.20 5.62
C ASP A 119 -9.16 10.58 5.64
N GLY A 120 -9.51 11.37 6.65
CA GLY A 120 -10.83 11.92 6.90
C GLY A 120 -10.70 13.18 7.75
N ASN A 121 -11.82 13.87 7.99
CA ASN A 121 -11.82 15.09 8.81
C ASN A 121 -12.00 14.81 10.31
N ASP A 122 -12.29 13.56 10.66
CA ASP A 122 -12.55 13.09 12.01
C ASP A 122 -11.53 12.01 12.43
N GLY A 123 -11.27 11.95 13.74
CA GLY A 123 -10.38 10.99 14.37
C GLY A 123 -8.98 11.51 14.70
N GLU A 124 -8.31 10.75 15.56
CA GLU A 124 -6.95 11.03 16.02
C GLU A 124 -6.15 9.75 16.21
N LEU A 125 -4.83 9.89 16.10
CA LEU A 125 -3.86 8.87 16.45
C LEU A 125 -3.05 9.32 17.67
N ARG A 126 -2.74 8.38 18.55
CA ARG A 126 -1.95 8.63 19.75
C ARG A 126 -0.93 7.53 19.96
N VAL A 127 0.35 7.91 20.03
CA VAL A 127 1.40 7.01 20.50
C VAL A 127 1.19 6.76 21.99
N ALA A 128 0.86 5.52 22.35
CA ALA A 128 0.64 5.10 23.74
C ALA A 128 1.90 4.54 24.40
N SER A 129 2.77 3.87 23.64
CA SER A 129 4.12 3.53 24.04
C SER A 129 5.07 3.54 22.83
N ASN A 130 6.33 3.88 23.09
CA ASN A 130 7.43 3.84 22.14
C ASN A 130 8.64 3.29 22.88
N ASP A 131 8.68 1.96 22.97
CA ASP A 131 9.74 1.21 23.62
C ASP A 131 10.84 0.89 22.59
N GLU A 132 11.98 0.36 23.04
CA GLU A 132 13.16 0.17 22.18
C GLU A 132 12.89 -0.68 20.93
N ASP A 133 12.09 -1.74 21.08
CA ASP A 133 11.78 -2.72 20.02
C ASP A 133 10.27 -2.78 19.69
N SER A 134 9.45 -1.88 20.24
CA SER A 134 8.00 -1.92 20.02
C SER A 134 7.32 -0.57 20.11
N VAL A 135 6.31 -0.36 19.27
CA VAL A 135 5.48 0.85 19.27
C VAL A 135 4.02 0.47 19.37
N LYS A 136 3.29 1.16 20.26
CA LYS A 136 1.84 1.04 20.38
C LYS A 136 1.19 2.36 20.03
N ILE A 137 0.36 2.34 18.99
CA ILE A 137 -0.47 3.46 18.56
C ILE A 137 -1.92 3.12 18.84
N LEU A 138 -2.67 4.05 19.40
CA LEU A 138 -4.12 3.98 19.53
C LEU A 138 -4.73 4.93 18.52
N GLY A 139 -5.78 4.49 17.86
CA GLY A 139 -6.57 5.35 16.99
C GLY A 139 -8.03 5.31 17.37
N ASP A 140 -8.70 6.43 17.19
CA ASP A 140 -10.15 6.52 17.23
C ASP A 140 -10.61 7.32 16.00
N ALA A 141 -11.62 6.80 15.32
CA ALA A 141 -12.29 7.49 14.23
C ALA A 141 -13.72 6.98 14.14
N SER A 142 -14.70 7.84 13.86
CA SER A 142 -16.12 7.45 13.85
C SER A 142 -16.44 6.24 12.95
N TYR A 143 -15.72 6.09 11.82
CA TYR A 143 -15.91 4.99 10.86
C TYR A 143 -15.16 3.68 11.22
N LEU A 144 -14.17 3.72 12.11
CA LEU A 144 -13.40 2.56 12.56
C LEU A 144 -13.59 2.20 14.04
N LYS A 145 -14.18 3.12 14.81
CA LYS A 145 -14.17 3.14 16.28
C LYS A 145 -12.72 3.11 16.81
N ASN A 146 -12.56 2.70 18.07
CA ASN A 146 -11.27 2.51 18.69
C ASN A 146 -10.53 1.31 18.08
N PHE A 147 -9.25 1.50 17.77
CA PHE A 147 -8.35 0.43 17.34
C PHE A 147 -6.94 0.61 17.91
N LYS A 148 -6.17 -0.47 17.89
CA LYS A 148 -4.77 -0.52 18.33
C LYS A 148 -3.92 -0.89 17.13
N PHE A 149 -2.82 -0.19 16.92
CA PHE A 149 -1.78 -0.55 15.97
C PHE A 149 -0.50 -0.86 16.74
N LEU A 150 0.00 -2.07 16.56
CA LEU A 150 1.12 -2.64 17.30
C LEU A 150 2.27 -2.91 16.33
N VAL A 151 3.46 -2.47 16.70
CA VAL A 151 4.71 -2.68 15.96
C VAL A 151 5.64 -3.50 16.83
N ASN A 152 6.25 -4.54 16.24
CA ASN A 152 7.22 -5.39 16.88
C ASN A 152 8.46 -5.55 15.99
N ASP A 153 9.59 -5.05 16.47
CA ASP A 153 10.90 -5.16 15.85
C ASP A 153 11.61 -6.39 16.44
N ARG A 154 11.74 -7.49 15.67
CA ARG A 154 12.19 -8.79 16.22
C ARG A 154 13.70 -8.86 16.49
N ALA A 155 14.18 -8.10 17.47
CA ALA A 155 15.59 -8.07 17.88
C ALA A 155 16.56 -7.98 16.68
N ASN A 156 16.24 -7.08 15.74
CA ASN A 156 17.00 -6.91 14.50
C ASN A 156 18.34 -6.20 14.74
N THR A 157 19.18 -6.19 13.71
CA THR A 157 20.43 -5.41 13.70
C THR A 157 20.14 -4.01 13.13
N HIS A 158 20.62 -2.98 13.81
CA HIS A 158 20.38 -1.58 13.46
C HIS A 158 21.70 -0.84 13.20
N PRO A 159 21.86 -0.14 12.05
CA PRO A 159 23.04 0.65 11.74
C PRO A 159 23.04 2.04 12.42
N SER A 160 21.97 2.41 13.13
CA SER A 160 21.82 3.66 13.88
C SER A 160 21.64 3.43 15.38
N SER A 161 21.89 4.48 16.16
CA SER A 161 21.73 4.48 17.62
C SER A 161 20.28 4.36 18.07
N ALA A 162 19.35 4.98 17.35
CA ALA A 162 17.91 4.81 17.54
C ALA A 162 17.38 3.72 16.60
N LYS A 163 16.83 2.64 17.17
CA LYS A 163 16.26 1.53 16.40
C LYS A 163 14.98 1.93 15.66
N ILE A 164 14.08 2.59 16.38
CA ILE A 164 12.77 3.03 15.90
C ILE A 164 12.62 4.54 16.11
N ASN A 165 12.26 5.26 15.04
CA ASN A 165 11.89 6.66 15.09
C ASN A 165 10.40 6.80 14.75
N VAL A 166 9.68 7.62 15.51
CA VAL A 166 8.25 7.87 15.30
C VAL A 166 8.07 9.35 15.03
N ALA A 167 7.37 9.69 13.95
CA ALA A 167 7.05 11.06 13.60
C ALA A 167 5.54 11.26 13.49
N ARG A 168 5.04 12.30 14.16
CA ARG A 168 3.61 12.63 14.27
C ARG A 168 3.30 13.87 13.42
N TYR A 169 2.35 13.73 12.51
CA TYR A 169 1.94 14.79 11.59
C TYR A 169 0.44 15.06 11.68
N LYS A 170 0.08 16.32 11.42
CA LYS A 170 -1.29 16.73 11.14
C LYS A 170 -1.38 17.12 9.67
N ILE A 171 -2.31 16.50 8.95
CA ILE A 171 -2.57 16.71 7.53
C ILE A 171 -4.07 16.86 7.33
N ASP A 172 -4.48 17.72 6.41
CA ASP A 172 -5.90 17.83 6.03
C ASP A 172 -6.41 16.54 5.38
N GLY A 173 -7.68 16.19 5.64
CA GLY A 173 -8.31 15.01 5.06
C GLY A 173 -8.27 15.06 3.52
N GLY A 174 -7.98 13.91 2.90
CA GLY A 174 -7.80 13.79 1.45
C GLY A 174 -6.35 13.99 0.98
N ASN A 175 -5.42 14.37 1.86
CA ASN A 175 -4.02 14.63 1.51
C ASN A 175 -3.02 13.63 2.11
N VAL A 176 -3.48 12.59 2.81
CA VAL A 176 -2.59 11.57 3.40
C VAL A 176 -1.77 10.83 2.33
N TRP A 177 -2.23 10.79 1.08
CA TRP A 177 -1.48 10.19 -0.04
C TRP A 177 -0.13 10.88 -0.32
N GLN A 178 0.07 12.12 0.13
CA GLN A 178 1.31 12.90 -0.03
C GLN A 178 2.39 12.55 1.01
N VAL A 179 2.19 11.50 1.81
CA VAL A 179 3.11 11.09 2.88
C VAL A 179 4.57 10.91 2.43
N LYS A 180 4.82 10.48 1.18
CA LYS A 180 6.18 10.35 0.64
C LYS A 180 6.91 11.69 0.66
N ASP A 181 6.26 12.77 0.20
CA ASP A 181 6.87 14.09 0.13
C ASP A 181 7.16 14.64 1.53
N LEU A 182 6.29 14.37 2.50
CA LEU A 182 6.50 14.73 3.90
C LEU A 182 7.70 14.00 4.52
N VAL A 183 7.82 12.70 4.28
CA VAL A 183 8.95 11.89 4.76
C VAL A 183 10.25 12.39 4.15
N VAL A 184 10.28 12.62 2.83
CA VAL A 184 11.47 13.13 2.13
C VAL A 184 11.85 14.52 2.65
N SER A 185 10.88 15.43 2.80
CA SER A 185 11.12 16.76 3.35
C SER A 185 11.69 16.71 4.77
N ASN A 186 11.17 15.82 5.62
CA ASN A 186 11.67 15.66 6.99
C ASN A 186 13.13 15.21 7.01
N ILE A 187 13.46 14.16 6.26
CA ILE A 187 14.82 13.62 6.15
C ILE A 187 15.80 14.68 5.64
N VAL A 188 15.42 15.43 4.60
CA VAL A 188 16.25 16.52 4.06
C VAL A 188 16.52 17.61 5.11
N GLN A 189 15.51 17.99 5.90
CA GLN A 189 15.67 18.98 6.96
C GLN A 189 16.56 18.50 8.11
N VAL A 190 16.56 17.21 8.43
CA VAL A 190 17.48 16.61 9.41
C VAL A 190 18.91 16.63 8.87
N ALA A 191 19.11 16.13 7.65
CA ALA A 191 20.41 16.10 7.00
C ALA A 191 21.05 17.50 6.86
N GLN A 192 20.25 18.54 6.56
CA GLN A 192 20.72 19.93 6.47
C GLN A 192 21.17 20.51 7.83
N ARG A 193 20.59 20.06 8.95
CA ARG A 193 20.96 20.52 10.29
C ARG A 193 22.23 19.86 10.81
N ILE A 194 22.48 18.61 10.42
CA ILE A 194 23.66 17.87 10.85
C ILE A 194 24.86 18.30 10.00
N ASN A 195 25.57 19.34 10.47
CA ASN A 195 26.74 19.89 9.79
C ASN A 195 28.06 19.16 10.11
N ASN A 196 28.00 17.90 10.57
CA ASN A 196 29.16 17.14 11.04
C ASN A 196 29.51 16.01 10.06
N LEU A 197 30.70 16.09 9.46
CA LEU A 197 31.21 15.13 8.46
C LEU A 197 31.51 13.73 9.04
N ASN A 198 31.52 13.57 10.37
CA ASN A 198 31.81 12.31 11.05
C ASN A 198 30.55 11.53 11.48
N THR A 199 29.35 12.02 11.15
CA THR A 199 28.10 11.32 11.45
C THR A 199 27.87 10.19 10.45
N SER A 200 27.43 9.02 10.91
CA SER A 200 27.14 7.89 10.01
C SER A 200 26.00 8.25 9.04
N PRO A 201 26.00 7.71 7.81
CA PRO A 201 24.92 7.92 6.85
C PRO A 201 23.52 7.67 7.43
N ALA A 202 23.35 6.60 8.22
CA ALA A 202 22.08 6.24 8.84
C ALA A 202 21.55 7.34 9.81
N GLU A 203 22.43 8.01 10.55
CA GLU A 203 22.02 9.09 11.45
C GLU A 203 21.57 10.37 10.70
N LEU A 204 22.06 10.59 9.48
CA LEU A 204 21.58 11.70 8.62
C LEU A 204 20.18 11.45 8.05
N PHE A 205 19.82 10.18 7.89
CA PHE A 205 18.54 9.75 7.33
C PHE A 205 17.46 9.48 8.38
N LYS A 206 17.77 9.72 9.66
CA LYS A 206 16.78 9.66 10.73
C LYS A 206 15.69 10.72 10.52
N MET A 207 14.46 10.33 10.82
CA MET A 207 13.34 11.26 10.91
C MET A 207 13.27 11.92 12.28
N ASP A 208 13.00 13.22 12.28
CA ASP A 208 12.62 13.95 13.48
C ASP A 208 11.10 13.91 13.67
N ASP A 209 10.66 14.02 14.91
CA ASP A 209 9.24 14.10 15.25
C ASP A 209 8.78 15.55 15.30
N PRO A 210 7.84 15.99 14.42
CA PRO A 210 7.25 17.33 14.50
C PRO A 210 6.37 17.54 15.72
N GLU A 211 5.99 16.47 16.43
CA GLU A 211 5.11 16.48 17.61
C GLU A 211 3.76 17.19 17.37
N ALA A 212 3.17 17.02 16.18
CA ALA A 212 1.93 17.68 15.84
C ALA A 212 0.82 17.41 16.87
N ALA A 213 0.08 18.46 17.25
CA ALA A 213 -1.10 18.33 18.11
C ALA A 213 -2.22 17.57 17.36
N ASN A 214 -2.85 16.61 18.04
CA ASN A 214 -3.93 15.75 17.51
C ASN A 214 -3.60 15.13 16.14
N PRO A 215 -2.48 14.37 16.04
CA PRO A 215 -1.98 13.92 14.76
C PRO A 215 -2.95 12.90 14.14
N ASN A 216 -3.11 12.99 12.82
CA ASN A 216 -3.89 12.01 12.05
C ASN A 216 -2.99 11.17 11.12
N LEU A 217 -1.69 11.44 11.07
CA LEU A 217 -0.69 10.60 10.42
C LEU A 217 0.43 10.29 11.41
N ILE A 218 0.76 9.02 11.56
CA ILE A 218 1.97 8.57 12.25
C ILE A 218 2.82 7.77 11.28
N VAL A 219 4.11 8.10 11.26
CA VAL A 219 5.13 7.42 10.48
C VAL A 219 6.10 6.76 11.44
N VAL A 220 6.36 5.47 11.25
CA VAL A 220 7.32 4.66 12.02
C VAL A 220 8.46 4.28 11.08
N GLN A 221 9.67 4.67 11.44
CA GLN A 221 10.89 4.41 10.69
C GLN A 221 11.79 3.45 11.48
N HIS A 222 12.18 2.36 10.85
CA HIS A 222 13.18 1.41 11.32
C HIS A 222 14.44 1.56 10.47
N MET A 223 15.61 1.64 11.09
CA MET A 223 16.89 1.53 10.38
C MET A 223 17.39 0.11 10.54
N LEU A 224 17.47 -0.68 9.46
CA LEU A 224 17.66 -2.12 9.54
C LEU A 224 18.81 -2.56 8.65
N THR A 225 19.63 -3.48 9.16
CA THR A 225 20.60 -4.26 8.38
C THR A 225 19.97 -5.62 8.08
N ALA A 226 19.88 -6.01 6.80
CA ALA A 226 19.40 -7.33 6.44
C ALA A 226 20.39 -8.43 6.89
N PRO A 227 19.92 -9.59 7.37
CA PRO A 227 18.52 -10.01 7.44
C PRO A 227 17.74 -9.39 8.62
N PHE A 228 16.46 -9.11 8.40
CA PHE A 228 15.56 -8.53 9.42
C PHE A 228 14.13 -9.06 9.32
N VAL A 229 13.38 -8.97 10.43
CA VAL A 229 11.94 -9.24 10.49
C VAL A 229 11.23 -8.17 11.32
N VAL A 230 10.27 -7.46 10.72
CA VAL A 230 9.40 -6.50 11.43
C VAL A 230 7.95 -6.92 11.26
N GLU A 231 7.18 -6.87 12.34
CA GLU A 231 5.78 -7.29 12.37
C GLU A 231 4.88 -6.12 12.77
N TYR A 232 3.78 -5.94 12.04
CA TYR A 232 2.78 -4.92 12.29
C TYR A 232 1.42 -5.57 12.41
N ALA A 233 0.62 -5.16 13.39
CA ALA A 233 -0.75 -5.64 13.55
C ALA A 233 -1.71 -4.50 13.85
N LEU A 234 -2.88 -4.53 13.22
CA LEU A 234 -4.00 -3.66 13.54
C LEU A 234 -5.13 -4.48 14.14
N ILE A 235 -5.58 -4.03 15.31
CA ILE A 235 -6.54 -4.73 16.16
C ILE A 235 -7.73 -3.81 16.40
N THR A 236 -8.87 -4.23 15.89
CA THR A 236 -10.19 -3.61 16.08
C THR A 236 -10.97 -4.25 17.22
N GLN A 237 -10.64 -5.49 17.59
CA GLN A 237 -11.28 -6.23 18.67
C GLN A 237 -10.64 -5.92 20.03
N ASP A 238 -11.37 -6.19 21.11
CA ASP A 238 -10.79 -6.10 22.45
C ASP A 238 -9.97 -7.36 22.80
N ASN A 239 -8.83 -7.52 22.13
CA ASN A 239 -7.85 -8.56 22.41
C ASN A 239 -6.44 -7.96 22.63
N SER A 240 -5.51 -8.79 23.10
CA SER A 240 -4.12 -8.39 23.39
C SER A 240 -3.28 -8.23 22.13
N GLY A 241 -3.64 -8.91 21.04
CA GLY A 241 -2.86 -8.94 19.81
C GLY A 241 -1.74 -9.97 19.75
N GLU A 242 -1.51 -10.74 20.81
CA GLU A 242 -0.37 -11.67 20.92
C GLU A 242 -0.32 -12.72 19.81
N ILE A 243 -1.48 -13.10 19.26
CA ILE A 243 -1.56 -14.07 18.17
C ILE A 243 -0.96 -13.55 16.84
N TYR A 244 -0.80 -12.23 16.72
CA TYR A 244 -0.33 -11.56 15.51
C TYR A 244 1.18 -11.36 15.46
N PHE A 245 1.94 -11.99 16.36
CA PHE A 245 3.39 -11.84 16.44
C PHE A 245 4.10 -13.19 16.59
N GLY A 246 5.39 -13.22 16.21
CA GLY A 246 6.30 -14.33 16.45
C GLY A 246 5.79 -15.69 15.95
N GLU A 247 5.96 -16.74 16.76
CA GLU A 247 5.59 -18.11 16.41
C GLU A 247 4.09 -18.29 16.17
N SER A 248 3.24 -17.51 16.86
CA SER A 248 1.79 -17.55 16.66
C SER A 248 1.43 -17.06 15.26
N LEU A 249 2.05 -15.96 14.81
CA LEU A 249 1.86 -15.46 13.45
C LEU A 249 2.41 -16.45 12.41
N SER A 250 3.55 -17.09 12.67
CA SER A 250 4.11 -18.11 11.75
C SER A 250 3.11 -19.25 11.50
N LYS A 251 2.52 -19.79 12.57
CA LYS A 251 1.50 -20.85 12.45
C LYS A 251 0.26 -20.38 11.70
N LEU A 252 -0.20 -19.15 11.94
CA LEU A 252 -1.32 -18.59 11.19
C LEU A 252 -0.98 -18.49 9.70
N LEU A 253 0.19 -17.94 9.35
CA LEU A 253 0.64 -17.83 7.96
C LEU A 253 0.64 -19.18 7.24
N GLU A 254 1.18 -20.23 7.87
CA GLU A 254 1.19 -21.60 7.31
C GLU A 254 -0.23 -22.14 7.06
N ILE A 255 -1.18 -21.88 7.96
CA ILE A 255 -2.57 -22.30 7.81
C ILE A 255 -3.21 -21.60 6.61
N TYR A 256 -3.06 -20.28 6.49
CA TYR A 256 -3.65 -19.50 5.40
C TYR A 256 -2.99 -19.81 4.05
N GLU A 257 -1.68 -20.03 4.04
CA GLU A 257 -0.96 -20.48 2.84
C GLU A 257 -1.46 -21.84 2.36
N SER A 258 -1.59 -22.81 3.27
CA SER A 258 -2.11 -24.14 2.97
C SER A 258 -3.57 -24.08 2.48
N LYS A 259 -4.39 -23.21 3.08
CA LYS A 259 -5.76 -22.96 2.64
C LYS A 259 -5.79 -22.45 1.20
N PHE A 260 -4.97 -21.44 0.87
CA PHE A 260 -4.86 -20.92 -0.49
C PHE A 260 -4.42 -22.01 -1.48
N ASP A 261 -3.39 -22.79 -1.14
CA ASP A 261 -2.87 -23.83 -2.03
C ASP A 261 -3.92 -24.90 -2.33
N ASN A 262 -4.70 -25.30 -1.32
CA ASN A 262 -5.80 -26.26 -1.47
C ASN A 262 -6.94 -25.67 -2.30
N GLU A 263 -7.36 -24.43 -2.04
CA GLU A 263 -8.42 -23.75 -2.80
C GLU A 263 -8.03 -23.60 -4.28
N PHE A 264 -6.79 -23.17 -4.55
CA PHE A 264 -6.26 -23.03 -5.90
C PHE A 264 -6.30 -24.35 -6.67
N GLU A 265 -5.80 -25.43 -6.08
CA GLU A 265 -5.79 -26.73 -6.76
C GLU A 265 -7.21 -27.31 -6.91
N ASN A 266 -8.11 -27.08 -5.95
CA ASN A 266 -9.50 -27.52 -6.05
C ASN A 266 -10.25 -26.84 -7.21
N VAL A 267 -9.93 -25.57 -7.50
CA VAL A 267 -10.58 -24.82 -8.59
C VAL A 267 -9.93 -25.14 -9.93
N PHE A 268 -8.60 -25.04 -10.02
CA PHE A 268 -7.91 -25.10 -11.31
C PHE A 268 -7.39 -26.48 -11.67
N GLU A 269 -7.21 -27.37 -10.69
CA GLU A 269 -6.72 -28.75 -10.86
C GLU A 269 -5.46 -28.85 -11.73
N LEU A 270 -4.53 -27.89 -11.62
CA LEU A 270 -3.38 -27.81 -12.53
C LEU A 270 -2.43 -28.99 -12.33
N ALA A 271 -2.13 -29.36 -11.08
CA ALA A 271 -1.28 -30.52 -10.83
C ALA A 271 -1.95 -31.81 -11.34
N LYS A 272 -3.25 -31.96 -11.10
CA LYS A 272 -4.04 -33.10 -11.61
C LYS A 272 -4.11 -33.16 -13.14
N LYS A 273 -4.09 -32.01 -13.82
CA LYS A 273 -4.00 -31.90 -15.29
C LYS A 273 -2.60 -32.21 -15.84
N GLY A 274 -1.61 -32.43 -14.99
CA GLY A 274 -0.25 -32.82 -15.38
C GLY A 274 0.72 -31.66 -15.60
N TYR A 275 0.39 -30.45 -15.15
CA TYR A 275 1.34 -29.33 -15.13
C TYR A 275 2.41 -29.57 -14.05
N ASP A 276 3.65 -29.16 -14.33
CA ASP A 276 4.74 -29.29 -13.38
C ASP A 276 4.66 -28.24 -12.25
N GLU A 277 5.47 -28.41 -11.21
CA GLU A 277 5.46 -27.51 -10.04
C GLU A 277 5.74 -26.05 -10.43
N SER A 278 6.66 -25.79 -11.35
CA SER A 278 7.00 -24.43 -11.77
C SER A 278 5.83 -23.75 -12.48
N GLN A 279 5.09 -24.50 -13.30
CA GLN A 279 3.89 -24.04 -14.00
C GLN A 279 2.74 -23.79 -13.02
N VAL A 280 2.57 -24.64 -12.01
CA VAL A 280 1.57 -24.45 -10.95
C VAL A 280 1.89 -23.19 -10.13
N GLN A 281 3.15 -23.00 -9.73
CA GLN A 281 3.57 -21.78 -9.02
C GLN A 281 3.40 -20.53 -9.87
N PHE A 282 3.67 -20.61 -11.17
CA PHE A 282 3.41 -19.53 -12.11
C PHE A 282 1.91 -19.19 -12.17
N GLY A 283 1.02 -20.19 -12.22
CA GLY A 283 -0.42 -20.00 -12.16
C GLY A 283 -0.89 -19.32 -10.87
N LYS A 284 -0.37 -19.74 -9.71
CA LYS A 284 -0.63 -19.11 -8.41
C LYS A 284 -0.20 -17.66 -8.38
N MET A 285 0.96 -17.35 -8.95
CA MET A 285 1.47 -15.98 -9.06
C MET A 285 0.62 -15.11 -9.99
N LEU A 286 0.15 -15.64 -11.13
CA LEU A 286 -0.74 -14.90 -12.03
C LEU A 286 -2.05 -14.51 -11.34
N LEU A 287 -2.71 -15.49 -10.71
CA LEU A 287 -3.92 -15.25 -9.92
C LEU A 287 -3.64 -14.28 -8.76
N GLY A 288 -2.54 -14.48 -8.05
CA GLY A 288 -2.11 -13.66 -6.92
C GLY A 288 -1.92 -12.19 -7.30
N ASN A 289 -1.29 -11.91 -8.44
CA ASN A 289 -1.14 -10.54 -8.91
C ASN A 289 -2.46 -9.90 -9.34
N MET A 290 -3.34 -10.64 -10.01
CA MET A 290 -4.66 -10.15 -10.38
C MET A 290 -5.49 -9.80 -9.13
N LEU A 291 -5.58 -10.72 -8.17
CA LEU A 291 -6.33 -10.51 -6.92
C LEU A 291 -5.65 -9.50 -5.98
N GLY A 292 -4.33 -9.41 -6.01
CA GLY A 292 -3.55 -8.41 -5.29
C GLY A 292 -3.70 -7.00 -5.88
N GLY A 293 -4.10 -6.90 -7.15
CA GLY A 293 -4.43 -5.66 -7.86
C GLY A 293 -5.84 -5.11 -7.56
N LEU A 294 -6.67 -5.83 -6.82
CA LEU A 294 -7.98 -5.33 -6.39
C LEU A 294 -7.83 -4.11 -5.50
N GLY A 295 -8.48 -3.01 -5.88
CA GLY A 295 -8.44 -1.74 -5.18
C GLY A 295 -9.82 -1.17 -4.91
N TYR A 296 -9.90 -0.31 -3.89
CA TYR A 296 -11.05 0.57 -3.65
C TYR A 296 -10.66 2.03 -3.90
N PHE A 297 -11.51 2.70 -4.66
CA PHE A 297 -11.35 4.08 -5.09
C PHE A 297 -12.55 4.89 -4.64
N TYR A 298 -12.30 6.12 -4.22
CA TYR A 298 -13.32 7.09 -3.88
C TYR A 298 -12.85 8.48 -4.28
N GLY A 299 -13.71 9.24 -4.95
CA GLY A 299 -13.40 10.59 -5.41
C GLY A 299 -14.30 11.02 -6.56
N SER A 300 -14.07 12.23 -7.06
CA SER A 300 -14.76 12.78 -8.22
C SER A 300 -14.03 12.40 -9.51
N GLY A 301 -14.80 12.11 -10.56
CA GLY A 301 -14.30 12.05 -11.93
C GLY A 301 -14.34 13.42 -12.58
N ILE A 302 -13.76 13.53 -13.77
CA ILE A 302 -13.88 14.70 -14.64
C ILE A 302 -14.65 14.23 -15.88
N VAL A 303 -15.78 14.87 -16.18
CA VAL A 303 -16.63 14.56 -17.33
C VAL A 303 -16.90 15.85 -18.08
N ASP A 304 -16.77 15.79 -19.40
CA ASP A 304 -17.23 16.83 -20.29
C ASP A 304 -18.53 16.36 -20.94
N ASN A 305 -19.63 17.07 -20.65
CA ASN A 305 -20.95 16.79 -21.23
C ASN A 305 -21.26 17.76 -22.39
N SER A 306 -20.24 18.43 -22.95
CA SER A 306 -20.39 19.19 -24.18
C SER A 306 -21.01 18.28 -25.25
N PRO A 307 -22.07 18.73 -25.95
CA PRO A 307 -22.58 17.96 -27.08
C PRO A 307 -21.44 17.76 -28.07
N GLU A 308 -21.23 16.51 -28.53
CA GLU A 308 -20.35 16.25 -29.65
C GLU A 308 -20.87 17.08 -30.82
N ILE A 309 -20.07 18.04 -31.28
CA ILE A 309 -20.33 18.70 -32.56
C ILE A 309 -20.04 17.62 -33.59
N GLU A 310 -21.08 16.88 -34.00
CA GLU A 310 -21.02 16.18 -35.28
C GLU A 310 -20.79 17.27 -36.32
N GLU A 311 -19.55 17.38 -36.80
CA GLU A 311 -19.27 18.15 -38.00
C GLU A 311 -20.07 17.48 -39.13
N ASP A 312 -21.28 17.99 -39.37
CA ASP A 312 -21.98 17.81 -40.63
C ASP A 312 -21.09 18.45 -41.72
N LEU A 313 -20.10 17.68 -42.18
CA LEU A 313 -19.19 18.04 -43.27
C LEU A 313 -19.91 18.23 -44.62
N GLU A 314 -21.24 18.19 -44.65
CA GLU A 314 -22.06 18.33 -45.86
C GLU A 314 -22.81 19.67 -45.98
N ASN A 315 -22.78 20.55 -44.98
CA ASN A 315 -23.42 21.88 -45.09
C ASN A 315 -22.59 23.00 -44.45
N SER A 316 -21.40 23.26 -45.02
CA SER A 316 -20.69 24.52 -44.76
C SER A 316 -21.15 25.61 -45.74
N ASP A 317 -22.42 25.99 -45.67
CA ASP A 317 -22.82 27.32 -46.15
C ASP A 317 -22.27 28.36 -45.16
N TYR A 318 -21.02 28.71 -45.41
CA TYR A 318 -20.42 29.96 -44.98
C TYR A 318 -21.38 31.09 -45.35
N PHE A 319 -21.84 31.84 -44.33
CA PHE A 319 -22.64 33.08 -44.36
C PHE A 319 -24.15 32.95 -44.07
N GLU A 320 -24.52 33.50 -42.90
CA GLU A 320 -25.77 34.19 -42.50
C GLU A 320 -26.29 33.62 -41.18
N GLY A 321 -26.58 34.36 -40.12
CA GLY A 321 -26.59 35.78 -39.81
C GLY A 321 -26.96 35.87 -38.31
N ASP A 322 -26.77 37.05 -37.71
CA ASP A 322 -27.06 37.41 -36.31
C ASP A 322 -28.00 36.45 -35.55
N VAL A 323 -27.43 35.70 -34.60
CA VAL A 323 -28.18 34.95 -33.59
C VAL A 323 -27.86 35.58 -32.24
N ASP A 324 -28.92 36.07 -31.58
CA ASP A 324 -28.95 36.66 -30.25
C ASP A 324 -27.95 36.03 -29.27
N ASP A 325 -27.39 36.87 -28.38
CA ASP A 325 -26.69 36.51 -27.14
C ASP A 325 -27.60 35.70 -26.19
N GLN A 326 -28.08 34.54 -26.62
CA GLN A 326 -28.56 33.51 -25.72
C GLN A 326 -27.33 32.95 -25.01
N GLU A 327 -27.37 32.98 -23.68
CA GLU A 327 -26.37 32.42 -22.78
C GLU A 327 -25.81 31.12 -23.37
N LYS A 328 -24.62 31.18 -23.97
CA LYS A 328 -23.91 29.97 -24.36
C LYS A 328 -23.69 29.21 -23.06
N GLU A 329 -24.48 28.15 -22.84
CA GLU A 329 -24.22 27.23 -21.75
C GLU A 329 -22.74 26.87 -21.84
N VAL A 330 -21.99 27.22 -20.78
CA VAL A 330 -20.55 26.99 -20.75
C VAL A 330 -20.37 25.50 -20.52
N TYR A 331 -20.35 24.75 -21.62
CA TYR A 331 -19.96 23.35 -21.59
C TYR A 331 -18.43 23.25 -21.45
N GLY A 332 -17.98 22.27 -20.68
CA GLY A 332 -16.57 21.99 -20.48
C GLY A 332 -16.36 20.96 -19.37
N PRO A 333 -15.09 20.52 -19.16
CA PRO A 333 -14.76 19.51 -18.17
C PRO A 333 -15.18 19.95 -16.76
N ALA A 334 -16.06 19.17 -16.14
CA ALA A 334 -16.55 19.44 -14.79
C ALA A 334 -16.33 18.23 -13.87
N LEU A 335 -16.13 18.51 -12.59
CA LEU A 335 -16.08 17.45 -11.58
C LEU A 335 -17.46 16.83 -11.40
N THR A 336 -17.49 15.50 -11.35
CA THR A 336 -18.70 14.77 -10.97
C THR A 336 -18.90 14.82 -9.46
N ALA A 337 -20.10 14.46 -9.00
CA ALA A 337 -20.27 14.01 -7.63
C ALA A 337 -19.32 12.82 -7.34
N PRO A 338 -18.79 12.69 -6.12
CA PRO A 338 -17.87 11.63 -5.79
C PRO A 338 -18.58 10.27 -5.82
N TYR A 339 -17.90 9.26 -6.35
CA TYR A 339 -18.40 7.88 -6.42
C TYR A 339 -17.37 6.91 -5.84
N LYS A 340 -17.83 5.69 -5.57
CA LYS A 340 -17.03 4.59 -5.03
C LYS A 340 -16.85 3.55 -6.12
N LEU A 341 -15.67 2.98 -6.23
CA LEU A 341 -15.40 1.90 -7.16
C LEU A 341 -14.52 0.86 -6.48
N PHE A 342 -14.94 -0.41 -6.50
CA PHE A 342 -14.10 -1.54 -6.13
C PHE A 342 -13.85 -2.38 -7.38
N THR A 343 -12.59 -2.47 -7.81
CA THR A 343 -12.24 -3.05 -9.11
C THR A 343 -10.82 -3.59 -9.13
N GLY A 344 -10.54 -4.49 -10.07
CA GLY A 344 -9.20 -4.82 -10.53
C GLY A 344 -8.58 -3.66 -11.31
N VAL A 345 -7.26 -3.71 -11.45
CA VAL A 345 -6.49 -2.74 -12.23
C VAL A 345 -5.69 -3.50 -13.29
N PRO A 346 -5.63 -3.03 -14.54
CA PRO A 346 -4.87 -3.72 -15.59
C PRO A 346 -3.38 -3.80 -15.28
N SER A 347 -2.85 -2.78 -14.60
CA SER A 347 -1.44 -2.69 -14.28
C SER A 347 -1.22 -1.82 -13.05
N ARG A 348 -0.62 -2.37 -11.99
CA ARG A 348 -0.24 -1.62 -10.78
C ARG A 348 0.67 -0.40 -11.06
N PRO A 349 1.69 -0.48 -11.93
CA PRO A 349 2.55 0.67 -12.20
C PRO A 349 1.98 1.67 -13.22
N PHE A 350 1.30 1.22 -14.28
CA PHE A 350 0.85 2.12 -15.36
C PHE A 350 -0.59 2.61 -15.19
N PHE A 351 -1.46 1.72 -14.73
CA PHE A 351 -2.91 1.90 -14.76
C PHE A 351 -3.54 1.47 -13.44
N PRO A 352 -3.16 2.06 -12.29
CA PRO A 352 -3.73 1.67 -11.00
C PRO A 352 -5.14 2.24 -10.79
N ARG A 353 -6.05 2.01 -11.74
CA ARG A 353 -7.43 2.49 -11.78
C ARG A 353 -8.31 1.53 -12.58
N GLY A 354 -9.62 1.63 -12.41
CA GLY A 354 -10.58 0.81 -13.14
C GLY A 354 -10.65 1.14 -14.63
N PHE A 355 -10.72 0.11 -15.46
CA PHE A 355 -11.01 0.21 -16.89
C PHE A 355 -12.22 -0.66 -17.21
N LEU A 356 -13.24 -0.07 -17.85
CA LEU A 356 -14.55 -0.71 -18.00
C LEU A 356 -14.47 -2.03 -18.77
N TRP A 357 -13.75 -2.06 -19.90
CA TRP A 357 -13.69 -3.25 -20.76
C TRP A 357 -12.74 -4.31 -20.18
N ASP A 358 -11.57 -3.94 -19.64
CA ASP A 358 -10.65 -4.84 -18.95
C ASP A 358 -11.33 -5.56 -17.78
N SER A 359 -12.16 -4.83 -17.01
CA SER A 359 -12.87 -5.39 -15.85
C SER A 359 -13.72 -6.62 -16.22
N GLY A 360 -14.25 -6.67 -17.45
CA GLY A 360 -14.99 -7.84 -17.93
C GLY A 360 -14.12 -9.10 -18.03
N PHE A 361 -12.87 -8.95 -18.49
CA PHE A 361 -11.91 -10.06 -18.59
C PHE A 361 -11.39 -10.49 -17.22
N ASP A 362 -11.09 -9.55 -16.34
CA ASP A 362 -10.68 -9.83 -14.95
C ASP A 362 -11.72 -10.71 -14.26
N GLN A 363 -13.00 -10.39 -14.44
CA GLN A 363 -14.11 -11.12 -13.82
C GLN A 363 -14.23 -12.57 -14.29
N LEU A 364 -13.80 -12.91 -15.50
CA LEU A 364 -13.82 -14.31 -15.96
C LEU A 364 -12.99 -15.19 -15.04
N LEU A 365 -11.76 -14.78 -14.72
CA LEU A 365 -10.88 -15.57 -13.86
C LEU A 365 -11.22 -15.42 -12.37
N ILE A 366 -11.57 -14.20 -11.92
CA ILE A 366 -11.96 -13.97 -10.52
C ILE A 366 -13.18 -14.81 -10.15
N SER A 367 -14.16 -14.92 -11.04
CA SER A 367 -15.41 -15.63 -10.75
C SER A 367 -15.24 -17.14 -10.57
N GLU A 368 -14.28 -17.75 -11.27
CA GLU A 368 -13.93 -19.16 -11.12
C GLU A 368 -13.28 -19.43 -9.76
N PHE A 369 -12.41 -18.51 -9.31
CA PHE A 369 -11.72 -18.67 -8.04
C PHE A 369 -12.58 -18.29 -6.83
N ASN A 370 -13.31 -17.19 -6.90
CA ASN A 370 -14.13 -16.71 -5.80
C ASN A 370 -15.35 -15.88 -6.28
N ALA A 371 -16.53 -16.48 -6.21
CA ALA A 371 -17.78 -15.84 -6.61
C ALA A 371 -18.18 -14.65 -5.71
N GLU A 372 -17.78 -14.60 -4.44
CA GLU A 372 -18.13 -13.48 -3.55
C GLU A 372 -17.40 -12.18 -3.96
N ILE A 373 -16.16 -12.29 -4.42
CA ILE A 373 -15.40 -11.16 -4.96
C ILE A 373 -16.12 -10.60 -6.19
N ARG A 374 -16.60 -11.49 -7.09
CA ARG A 374 -17.36 -11.08 -8.28
C ARG A 374 -18.57 -10.23 -7.94
N PHE A 375 -19.40 -10.67 -7.00
CA PHE A 375 -20.61 -9.93 -6.60
C PHE A 375 -20.32 -8.59 -5.91
N THR A 376 -19.05 -8.30 -5.59
CA THR A 376 -18.64 -7.03 -5.00
C THR A 376 -18.24 -5.99 -6.06
N PHE A 377 -17.96 -6.41 -7.30
CA PHE A 377 -17.63 -5.51 -8.42
C PHE A 377 -18.88 -4.88 -9.08
N LEU A 378 -19.98 -5.64 -9.12
CA LEU A 378 -21.28 -5.24 -9.64
C LEU A 378 -22.08 -4.52 -8.55
#